data_AF-A0A1G6QGU7-F1
#
_entry.id   AF-A0A1G6QGU7-F1
#
_cell.length_a   1.000
_cell.length_b   1.000
_cell.length_c   1.000
_cell.angle_alpha   90.00
_cell.angle_beta   90.00
_cell.angle_gamma   90.00
#
_symmetry.space_group_name_H-M   'P 1'
#
loop_
_entity.id
_entity.type
_entity.pdbx_description
1 polymer ?
#
loop_
_entity_poly.entity_id
_entity_poly.type
_entity_poly.pdbx_seq_one_letter_code
_entity_poly.pdbx_strand_id
1 'polypeptide(L)'
;MKYVELKNNIGYIVFPTNIGILKNGKEIMVIDTGLDSRSSKLILKFLEDNDLNLKYILNTHSHSDHSGGNYYLQKETDCKIITPYLEDYFVENQFLKPIYVYSGATAPKQLKNRFMQSKDSKVFKTINKDEIFNFGEHEILAVDLNGHTYNHLGYIVNGVLFSGDAVISEDNLSKTKMSYYVDVEKLMDSINLLSKLEYELILPSHGKHSEKNKELLNYNREKIALINRLIIDITKEEINEEDLFSKVFTELDMNIRTTTEFFLMRSTLMAHISYLSDKNKIKIIVKNNRIYYKAV
;
A
#
# COMPACT_ATOMS: atom_id res chain seq x y z
N MET A 1 -12.49 14.09 13.18
CA MET A 1 -12.73 12.99 12.21
C MET A 1 -13.85 13.43 11.29
N LYS A 2 -13.71 13.24 9.98
CA LYS A 2 -14.72 13.64 8.98
C LYS A 2 -15.11 12.41 8.16
N TYR A 3 -16.40 12.10 8.13
CA TYR A 3 -16.96 11.15 7.17
C TYR A 3 -17.28 11.89 5.87
N VAL A 4 -16.94 11.28 4.73
CA VAL A 4 -17.27 11.78 3.39
C VAL A 4 -18.05 10.69 2.69
N GLU A 5 -19.30 10.99 2.36
CA GLU A 5 -20.12 10.13 1.53
C GLU A 5 -19.75 10.32 0.06
N LEU A 6 -19.62 9.20 -0.65
CA LEU A 6 -19.29 9.18 -2.08
C LEU A 6 -20.54 8.87 -2.90
N LYS A 7 -21.19 7.72 -2.63
CA LYS A 7 -22.36 7.27 -3.41
C LYS A 7 -23.09 6.14 -2.70
N ASN A 8 -24.42 6.14 -2.68
CA ASN A 8 -25.26 4.99 -2.30
C ASN A 8 -24.70 4.18 -1.10
N ASN A 9 -24.64 4.78 0.10
CA ASN A 9 -24.13 4.12 1.31
C ASN A 9 -22.63 3.74 1.31
N ILE A 10 -21.87 4.21 0.31
CA ILE A 10 -20.42 4.09 0.19
C ILE A 10 -19.80 5.44 0.54
N GLY A 11 -18.81 5.41 1.43
CA GLY A 11 -18.06 6.59 1.83
C GLY A 11 -16.73 6.21 2.44
N TYR A 12 -16.11 7.17 3.11
CA TYR A 12 -14.87 6.93 3.84
C TYR A 12 -14.69 7.90 5.00
N ILE A 13 -13.91 7.47 5.99
CA ILE A 13 -13.45 8.33 7.08
C ILE A 13 -12.09 8.89 6.69
N VAL A 14 -11.98 10.22 6.71
CA VAL A 14 -10.74 10.93 6.41
C VAL A 14 -9.78 10.82 7.59
N PHE A 15 -8.71 10.05 7.39
CA PHE A 15 -7.56 9.83 8.28
C PHE A 15 -6.26 10.00 7.49
N PRO A 16 -5.07 9.91 8.13
CA PRO A 16 -3.81 9.77 7.38
C PRO A 16 -3.88 8.64 6.35
N THR A 17 -4.48 7.51 6.71
CA THR A 17 -4.89 6.41 5.83
C THR A 17 -6.42 6.38 5.84
N ASN A 18 -7.06 6.74 4.73
CA ASN A 18 -8.51 6.72 4.53
C ASN A 18 -9.09 5.34 4.85
N ILE A 19 -10.22 5.33 5.54
CA ILE A 19 -10.94 4.11 5.90
C ILE A 19 -12.20 4.04 5.08
N GLY A 20 -12.28 3.12 4.13
CA GLY A 20 -13.49 2.94 3.33
C GLY A 20 -14.64 2.40 4.19
N ILE A 21 -15.86 2.84 3.92
CA ILE A 21 -17.08 2.45 4.64
C ILE A 21 -18.11 2.02 3.61
N LEU A 22 -18.59 0.77 3.75
CA LEU A 22 -19.74 0.25 3.03
C LEU A 22 -20.85 0.01 4.06
N LYS A 23 -22.03 0.63 3.90
CA LYS A 23 -23.17 0.46 4.82
C LYS A 23 -24.29 -0.35 4.18
N ASN A 24 -24.72 -1.40 4.87
CA ASN A 24 -25.91 -2.17 4.54
C ASN A 24 -26.89 -2.09 5.72
N GLY A 25 -27.76 -1.08 5.70
CA GLY A 25 -28.60 -0.74 6.86
C GLY A 25 -27.75 -0.37 8.07
N LYS A 26 -27.88 -1.11 9.18
CA LYS A 26 -27.04 -0.93 10.38
C LYS A 26 -25.72 -1.67 10.32
N GLU A 27 -25.55 -2.61 9.39
CA GLU A 27 -24.31 -3.39 9.29
C GLU A 27 -23.32 -2.65 8.41
N ILE A 28 -22.03 -2.67 8.79
CA ILE A 28 -20.99 -2.10 7.96
C ILE A 28 -19.83 -3.05 7.71
N MET A 29 -19.20 -2.84 6.55
CA MET A 29 -17.87 -3.33 6.24
C MET A 29 -16.94 -2.13 6.14
N VAL A 30 -15.77 -2.22 6.76
CA VAL A 30 -14.71 -1.22 6.59
C VAL A 30 -13.62 -1.74 5.68
N ILE A 31 -13.07 -0.86 4.85
CA ILE A 31 -11.90 -1.15 4.03
C ILE A 31 -10.70 -0.48 4.71
N ASP A 32 -9.77 -1.30 5.18
CA ASP A 32 -8.66 -0.95 6.08
C ASP A 32 -9.09 -0.38 7.45
N THR A 33 -8.12 -0.16 8.36
CA THR A 33 -8.40 0.13 9.78
C THR A 33 -7.51 1.20 10.42
N GLY A 34 -6.52 1.71 9.68
CA GLY A 34 -5.56 2.65 10.22
C GLY A 34 -4.43 1.98 11.01
N LEU A 35 -3.61 2.82 11.66
CA LEU A 35 -2.33 2.42 12.24
C LEU A 35 -2.41 1.68 13.57
N ASP A 36 -3.28 2.12 14.47
CA ASP A 36 -3.24 1.67 15.85
C ASP A 36 -4.58 1.89 16.57
N SER A 37 -4.58 1.60 17.87
CA SER A 37 -5.73 1.79 18.76
C SER A 37 -6.37 3.19 18.69
N ARG A 38 -5.63 4.25 18.31
CA ARG A 38 -6.20 5.59 18.18
C ARG A 38 -7.11 5.66 16.96
N SER A 39 -6.69 5.09 15.84
CA SER A 39 -7.55 4.93 14.65
C SER A 39 -8.78 4.10 14.99
N SER A 40 -8.61 2.96 15.67
CA SER A 40 -9.71 2.09 16.06
C SER A 40 -10.71 2.78 17.00
N LYS A 41 -10.25 3.54 18.00
CA LYS A 41 -11.15 4.31 18.90
C LYS A 41 -12.01 5.32 18.14
N LEU A 42 -11.44 5.98 17.15
CA LEU A 42 -12.17 6.93 16.33
C LEU A 42 -13.20 6.22 15.43
N ILE A 43 -12.84 5.07 14.86
CA ILE A 43 -13.78 4.23 14.10
C ILE A 43 -14.92 3.76 15.02
N LEU A 44 -14.63 3.19 16.20
CA LEU A 44 -15.65 2.75 17.17
C LEU A 44 -16.60 3.88 17.56
N LYS A 45 -16.05 5.08 17.81
CA LYS A 45 -16.87 6.27 18.08
C LYS A 45 -17.79 6.62 16.91
N PHE A 46 -17.31 6.53 15.66
CA PHE A 46 -18.17 6.71 14.48
C PHE A 46 -19.32 5.70 14.45
N LEU A 47 -19.06 4.44 14.81
CA LEU A 47 -20.09 3.40 14.86
C LEU A 47 -21.15 3.72 15.90
N GLU A 48 -20.71 4.05 17.12
CA GLU A 48 -21.59 4.40 18.24
C GLU A 48 -22.45 5.63 17.92
N ASP A 49 -21.82 6.72 17.44
CA ASP A 49 -22.50 7.98 17.13
C ASP A 49 -23.56 7.83 16.01
N ASN A 50 -23.51 6.74 15.22
CA ASN A 50 -24.41 6.49 14.10
C ASN A 50 -25.25 5.21 14.23
N ASP A 51 -25.21 4.52 15.39
CA ASP A 51 -25.92 3.26 15.63
C ASP A 51 -25.61 2.17 14.57
N LEU A 52 -24.32 2.02 14.25
CA LEU A 52 -23.79 1.09 13.26
C LEU A 52 -23.06 -0.09 13.92
N ASN A 53 -23.11 -1.25 13.26
CA ASN A 53 -22.51 -2.51 13.70
C ASN A 53 -21.45 -2.97 12.71
N LEU A 54 -20.18 -2.99 13.14
CA LEU A 54 -19.09 -3.50 12.32
C LEU A 54 -19.17 -5.03 12.17
N LYS A 55 -19.33 -5.50 10.94
CA LYS A 55 -19.38 -6.95 10.64
C LYS A 55 -18.08 -7.46 10.05
N TYR A 56 -17.49 -6.70 9.13
CA TYR A 56 -16.32 -7.12 8.38
C TYR A 56 -15.27 -6.01 8.30
N ILE A 57 -14.02 -6.42 8.41
CA ILE A 57 -12.86 -5.65 7.97
C ILE A 57 -12.38 -6.29 6.69
N LEU A 58 -12.18 -5.50 5.65
CA LEU A 58 -11.61 -5.91 4.38
C LEU A 58 -10.28 -5.16 4.20
N ASN A 59 -9.15 -5.84 4.35
CA ASN A 59 -7.85 -5.18 4.16
C ASN A 59 -7.48 -5.11 2.68
N THR A 60 -6.85 -4.03 2.25
CA THR A 60 -6.23 -3.96 0.91
C THR A 60 -4.89 -4.70 0.87
N HIS A 61 -4.14 -4.60 1.97
CA HIS A 61 -2.88 -5.31 2.22
C HIS A 61 -2.51 -5.24 3.70
N SER A 62 -1.39 -5.84 4.07
CA SER A 62 -1.01 -6.02 5.47
C SER A 62 -0.24 -4.86 6.09
N HIS A 63 0.10 -3.76 5.42
CA HIS A 63 0.89 -2.69 6.06
C HIS A 63 0.21 -2.13 7.32
N SER A 64 1.03 -1.68 8.27
CA SER A 64 0.57 -1.41 9.63
C SER A 64 -0.43 -0.28 9.72
N ASP A 65 -0.39 0.69 8.82
CA ASP A 65 -1.36 1.78 8.71
C ASP A 65 -2.66 1.40 8.00
N HIS A 66 -2.75 0.17 7.48
CA HIS A 66 -3.96 -0.42 6.90
C HIS A 66 -4.56 -1.50 7.81
N SER A 67 -3.70 -2.30 8.45
CA SER A 67 -4.10 -3.45 9.26
C SER A 67 -3.89 -3.27 10.77
N GLY A 68 -3.29 -2.18 11.23
CA GLY A 68 -2.87 -2.03 12.62
C GLY A 68 -4.02 -1.77 13.59
N GLY A 69 -5.15 -1.28 13.08
CA GLY A 69 -6.40 -1.16 13.81
C GLY A 69 -7.19 -2.47 13.93
N ASN A 70 -6.84 -3.50 13.15
CA ASN A 70 -7.56 -4.78 13.07
C ASN A 70 -7.79 -5.42 14.45
N TYR A 71 -6.71 -5.64 15.20
CA TYR A 71 -6.75 -6.30 16.51
C TYR A 71 -7.73 -5.62 17.47
N TYR A 72 -7.70 -4.29 17.51
CA TYR A 72 -8.53 -3.52 18.44
C TYR A 72 -9.99 -3.54 18.01
N LEU A 73 -10.30 -3.40 16.72
CA LEU A 73 -11.67 -3.47 16.22
C LEU A 73 -12.26 -4.88 16.40
N GLN A 74 -11.50 -5.91 16.06
CA GLN A 74 -11.90 -7.31 16.26
C GLN A 74 -12.22 -7.60 17.73
N LYS A 75 -11.38 -7.12 18.65
CA LYS A 75 -11.59 -7.32 20.09
C LYS A 75 -12.88 -6.66 20.62
N GLU A 76 -13.23 -5.48 20.12
CA GLU A 76 -14.36 -4.70 20.66
C GLU A 76 -15.69 -5.00 19.94
N THR A 77 -15.68 -5.66 18.77
CA THR A 77 -16.88 -5.83 17.93
C THR A 77 -17.13 -7.27 17.45
N ASP A 78 -16.20 -8.20 17.68
CA ASP A 78 -16.21 -9.56 17.12
C ASP A 78 -16.31 -9.60 15.58
N CYS A 79 -15.90 -8.53 14.90
CA CYS A 79 -15.91 -8.47 13.45
C CYS A 79 -14.94 -9.47 12.81
N LYS A 80 -15.27 -9.88 11.58
CA LYS A 80 -14.49 -10.84 10.79
C LYS A 80 -13.51 -10.10 9.89
N ILE A 81 -12.23 -10.47 9.96
CA ILE A 81 -11.18 -9.87 9.13
C ILE A 81 -11.03 -10.70 7.85
N ILE A 82 -11.10 -10.03 6.71
CA ILE A 82 -10.87 -10.58 5.38
C ILE A 82 -9.63 -9.90 4.82
N THR A 83 -8.68 -10.69 4.34
CA THR A 83 -7.45 -10.17 3.73
C THR A 83 -7.28 -10.76 2.33
N PRO A 84 -6.45 -10.15 1.47
CA PRO A 84 -5.93 -10.85 0.32
C PRO A 84 -5.20 -12.13 0.74
N TYR A 85 -5.15 -13.09 -0.18
CA TYR A 85 -4.27 -14.25 -0.08
C TYR A 85 -2.82 -13.81 0.21
N LEU A 86 -2.09 -14.53 1.06
CA LEU A 86 -0.73 -14.25 1.54
C LEU A 86 -0.56 -13.05 2.46
N GLU A 87 -1.43 -12.04 2.40
CA GLU A 87 -1.41 -10.92 3.34
C GLU A 87 -1.86 -11.35 4.75
N ASP A 88 -2.62 -12.45 4.85
CA ASP A 88 -3.03 -13.08 6.12
C ASP A 88 -1.83 -13.45 6.99
N TYR A 89 -0.77 -14.04 6.41
CA TYR A 89 0.43 -14.39 7.17
C TYR A 89 1.03 -13.18 7.89
N PHE A 90 1.09 -12.02 7.24
CA PHE A 90 1.60 -10.79 7.84
C PHE A 90 0.61 -10.20 8.85
N VAL A 91 -0.70 -10.28 8.58
CA VAL A 91 -1.75 -9.83 9.51
C VAL A 91 -1.76 -10.65 10.81
N GLU A 92 -1.60 -11.96 10.73
CA GLU A 92 -1.55 -12.88 11.86
C GLU A 92 -0.16 -12.94 12.53
N ASN A 93 0.90 -12.55 11.82
CA ASN A 93 2.29 -12.61 12.30
C ASN A 93 3.06 -11.33 11.96
N GLN A 94 2.77 -10.25 12.68
CA GLN A 94 3.29 -8.90 12.39
C GLN A 94 4.82 -8.81 12.49
N PHE A 95 5.47 -9.74 13.19
CA PHE A 95 6.93 -9.82 13.28
C PHE A 95 7.61 -10.18 11.94
N LEU A 96 6.86 -10.72 10.97
CA LEU A 96 7.38 -11.05 9.63
C LEU A 96 7.72 -9.80 8.82
N LYS A 97 7.01 -8.69 9.02
CA LYS A 97 7.23 -7.44 8.28
C LYS A 97 8.65 -6.87 8.46
N PRO A 98 9.16 -6.65 9.69
CA PRO A 98 10.53 -6.16 9.85
C PRO A 98 11.59 -7.17 9.37
N ILE A 99 11.31 -8.48 9.42
CA ILE A 99 12.20 -9.52 8.83
C ILE A 99 12.25 -9.37 7.31
N TYR A 100 11.09 -9.20 6.67
CA TYR A 100 10.95 -9.06 5.24
C TYR A 100 11.77 -7.87 4.70
N VAL A 101 11.64 -6.68 5.30
CA VAL A 101 12.43 -5.49 4.87
C VAL A 101 13.91 -5.57 5.25
N TYR A 102 14.26 -6.45 6.19
CA TYR A 102 15.64 -6.68 6.64
C TYR A 102 16.26 -7.91 5.95
N SER A 103 15.91 -8.13 4.67
CA SER A 103 16.50 -9.18 3.82
C SER A 103 16.39 -10.60 4.41
N GLY A 104 15.30 -10.88 5.14
CA GLY A 104 15.05 -12.19 5.76
C GLY A 104 15.80 -12.43 7.07
N ALA A 105 16.64 -11.51 7.53
CA ALA A 105 17.33 -11.62 8.80
C ALA A 105 16.49 -11.10 9.97
N THR A 106 16.85 -11.50 11.20
CA THR A 106 16.23 -10.94 12.41
C THR A 106 16.48 -9.44 12.49
N ALA A 107 15.42 -8.66 12.41
CA ALA A 107 15.53 -7.20 12.41
C ALA A 107 16.04 -6.64 13.76
N PRO A 108 16.84 -5.55 13.73
CA PRO A 108 17.24 -4.82 14.92
C PRO A 108 16.06 -4.11 15.60
N LYS A 109 16.21 -3.74 16.88
CA LYS A 109 15.14 -3.12 17.69
C LYS A 109 14.57 -1.85 17.04
N GLN A 110 15.40 -1.09 16.34
CA GLN A 110 15.03 0.15 15.65
C GLN A 110 14.00 -0.07 14.53
N LEU A 111 13.99 -1.27 13.92
CA LEU A 111 13.02 -1.69 12.91
C LEU A 111 11.75 -2.32 13.51
N LYS A 112 11.67 -2.51 14.83
CA LYS A 112 10.50 -3.10 15.51
C LYS A 112 9.62 -2.02 16.15
N ASN A 113 9.42 -0.92 15.44
CA ASN A 113 8.53 0.16 15.88
C ASN A 113 7.10 -0.05 15.35
N ARG A 114 6.15 0.77 15.82
CA ARG A 114 4.72 0.64 15.49
C ARG A 114 4.38 0.74 14.00
N PHE A 115 5.23 1.33 13.16
CA PHE A 115 5.00 1.42 11.73
C PHE A 115 5.35 0.10 11.03
N MET A 116 6.28 -0.67 11.62
CA MET A 116 6.71 -1.96 11.09
C MET A 116 6.00 -3.14 11.72
N GLN A 117 5.56 -3.01 12.97
CA GLN A 117 4.99 -4.13 13.74
C GLN A 117 3.82 -3.66 14.61
N SER A 118 2.60 -3.94 14.15
CA SER A 118 1.36 -3.76 14.92
C SER A 118 1.02 -5.01 15.74
N LYS A 119 -0.17 -5.05 16.35
CA LYS A 119 -0.67 -6.25 17.04
C LYS A 119 -1.21 -7.26 16.02
N ASP A 120 -0.91 -8.53 16.26
CA ASP A 120 -1.46 -9.64 15.48
C ASP A 120 -2.99 -9.67 15.63
N SER A 121 -3.67 -10.02 14.55
CA SER A 121 -5.13 -10.17 14.52
C SER A 121 -5.51 -11.44 13.75
N LYS A 122 -6.65 -12.05 14.08
CA LYS A 122 -7.05 -13.34 13.49
C LYS A 122 -7.81 -13.15 12.19
N VAL A 123 -7.37 -13.80 11.13
CA VAL A 123 -8.02 -13.72 9.82
C VAL A 123 -9.16 -14.74 9.77
N PHE A 124 -10.34 -14.29 9.32
CA PHE A 124 -11.52 -15.13 9.16
C PHE A 124 -11.48 -15.89 7.83
N LYS A 125 -11.13 -15.22 6.74
CA LYS A 125 -10.90 -15.83 5.43
C LYS A 125 -9.96 -14.97 4.58
N THR A 126 -9.38 -15.58 3.55
CA THR A 126 -8.70 -14.87 2.48
C THR A 126 -9.61 -14.69 1.27
N ILE A 127 -9.28 -13.73 0.41
CA ILE A 127 -9.88 -13.52 -0.90
C ILE A 127 -8.80 -13.46 -1.98
N ASN A 128 -9.16 -13.87 -3.19
CA ASN A 128 -8.28 -13.82 -4.34
C ASN A 128 -8.66 -12.66 -5.26
N LYS A 129 -7.73 -12.29 -6.15
CA LYS A 129 -8.06 -11.41 -7.27
C LYS A 129 -9.17 -12.00 -8.14
N ASP A 130 -9.90 -11.11 -8.82
CA ASP A 130 -11.03 -11.41 -9.69
C ASP A 130 -12.24 -12.06 -8.98
N GLU A 131 -12.18 -12.24 -7.65
CA GLU A 131 -13.32 -12.68 -6.85
C GLU A 131 -14.38 -11.58 -6.78
N ILE A 132 -15.64 -11.98 -7.03
CA ILE A 132 -16.81 -11.12 -6.87
C ILE A 132 -17.62 -11.65 -5.68
N PHE A 133 -17.94 -10.77 -4.75
CA PHE A 133 -18.75 -11.10 -3.59
C PHE A 133 -19.62 -9.93 -3.18
N ASN A 134 -20.63 -10.21 -2.35
CA ASN A 134 -21.61 -9.21 -1.94
C ASN A 134 -21.51 -8.89 -0.46
N PHE A 135 -21.73 -7.61 -0.12
CA PHE A 135 -22.06 -7.16 1.22
C PHE A 135 -23.36 -6.36 1.18
N GLY A 136 -24.47 -7.05 1.45
CA GLY A 136 -25.81 -6.48 1.24
C GLY A 136 -26.07 -6.22 -0.24
N GLU A 137 -26.39 -4.98 -0.59
CA GLU A 137 -26.58 -4.51 -1.97
C GLU A 137 -25.28 -4.15 -2.70
N HIS A 138 -24.14 -4.18 -2.02
CA HIS A 138 -22.85 -3.85 -2.62
C HIS A 138 -22.22 -5.08 -3.26
N GLU A 139 -22.14 -5.10 -4.59
CA GLU A 139 -21.26 -6.01 -5.33
C GLU A 139 -19.82 -5.47 -5.27
N ILE A 140 -18.90 -6.33 -4.85
CA ILE A 140 -17.49 -5.99 -4.63
C ILE A 140 -16.66 -6.87 -5.55
N LEU A 141 -15.91 -6.24 -6.45
CA LEU A 141 -14.90 -6.90 -7.29
C LEU A 141 -13.52 -6.68 -6.68
N ALA A 142 -12.81 -7.77 -6.35
CA ALA A 142 -11.42 -7.74 -5.94
C ALA A 142 -10.49 -7.61 -7.17
N VAL A 143 -9.68 -6.55 -7.21
CA VAL A 143 -8.80 -6.22 -8.34
C VAL A 143 -7.34 -6.45 -7.95
N ASP A 144 -6.60 -7.18 -8.80
CA ASP A 144 -5.16 -7.40 -8.64
C ASP A 144 -4.38 -6.08 -8.79
N LEU A 145 -3.88 -5.55 -7.67
CA LEU A 145 -3.16 -4.27 -7.61
C LEU A 145 -1.74 -4.44 -7.05
N ASN A 146 -1.12 -5.57 -7.37
CA ASN A 146 0.23 -5.92 -6.97
C ASN A 146 1.30 -4.87 -7.34
N GLY A 147 2.38 -4.89 -6.57
CA GLY A 147 3.58 -4.09 -6.79
C GLY A 147 3.94 -3.19 -5.61
N HIS A 148 2.93 -2.64 -4.92
CA HIS A 148 3.14 -2.02 -3.61
C HIS A 148 3.45 -3.07 -2.54
N THR A 149 2.61 -4.11 -2.47
CA THR A 149 2.91 -5.41 -1.85
C THR A 149 2.65 -6.52 -2.87
N TYR A 150 3.02 -7.77 -2.55
CA TYR A 150 2.92 -8.89 -3.49
C TYR A 150 1.51 -9.43 -3.73
N ASN A 151 0.57 -9.17 -2.82
CA ASN A 151 -0.84 -9.57 -2.95
C ASN A 151 -1.75 -8.39 -2.57
N HIS A 152 -1.38 -7.20 -3.03
CA HIS A 152 -2.19 -6.00 -2.83
C HIS A 152 -3.47 -6.13 -3.66
N LEU A 153 -4.62 -5.93 -3.01
CA LEU A 153 -5.91 -5.85 -3.71
C LEU A 153 -6.53 -4.47 -3.57
N GLY A 154 -7.10 -4.00 -4.67
CA GLY A 154 -8.11 -2.96 -4.67
C GLY A 154 -9.51 -3.54 -4.75
N TYR A 155 -10.51 -2.69 -4.48
CA TYR A 155 -11.92 -3.10 -4.50
C TYR A 155 -12.74 -2.12 -5.32
N ILE A 156 -13.41 -2.61 -6.36
CA ILE A 156 -14.42 -1.83 -7.09
C ILE A 156 -15.79 -2.15 -6.48
N VAL A 157 -16.48 -1.11 -6.02
CA VAL A 157 -17.82 -1.20 -5.41
C VAL A 157 -18.72 -0.13 -6.01
N ASN A 158 -19.74 -0.54 -6.78
CA ASN A 158 -20.72 0.34 -7.41
C ASN A 158 -20.12 1.58 -8.12
N GLY A 159 -19.00 1.39 -8.82
CA GLY A 159 -18.27 2.45 -9.55
C GLY A 159 -17.22 3.21 -8.73
N VAL A 160 -17.01 2.87 -7.46
CA VAL A 160 -15.92 3.42 -6.62
C VAL A 160 -14.79 2.42 -6.53
N LEU A 161 -13.58 2.81 -6.96
CA LEU A 161 -12.37 2.03 -6.75
C LEU A 161 -11.66 2.45 -5.46
N PHE A 162 -11.61 1.56 -4.47
CA PHE A 162 -10.69 1.65 -3.33
C PHE A 162 -9.34 1.07 -3.76
N SER A 163 -8.38 1.92 -4.12
CA SER A 163 -7.12 1.48 -4.76
C SER A 163 -6.03 1.07 -3.79
N GLY A 164 -6.25 1.20 -2.48
CA GLY A 164 -5.19 1.08 -1.49
C GLY A 164 -4.03 2.02 -1.80
N ASP A 165 -2.81 1.47 -1.74
CA ASP A 165 -1.54 2.17 -2.00
C ASP A 165 -0.99 1.92 -3.41
N ALA A 166 -1.70 1.18 -4.27
CA ALA A 166 -1.29 0.99 -5.65
C ALA A 166 -1.45 2.26 -6.51
N VAL A 167 -2.29 3.20 -6.07
CA VAL A 167 -2.43 4.54 -6.65
C VAL A 167 -2.29 5.56 -5.54
N ILE A 168 -1.36 6.50 -5.70
CA ILE A 168 -1.16 7.59 -4.75
C ILE A 168 -1.89 8.83 -5.27
N SER A 169 -2.55 9.57 -4.38
CA SER A 169 -3.26 10.80 -4.74
C SER A 169 -2.33 11.89 -5.27
N GLU A 170 -2.87 12.79 -6.08
CA GLU A 170 -2.11 13.91 -6.66
C GLU A 170 -1.45 14.80 -5.57
N ASP A 171 -2.19 15.08 -4.49
CA ASP A 171 -1.72 15.93 -3.40
C ASP A 171 -0.61 15.27 -2.57
N ASN A 172 -0.53 13.93 -2.57
CA ASN A 172 0.60 13.21 -1.98
C ASN A 172 1.75 13.04 -2.96
N LEU A 173 1.50 12.72 -4.24
CA LEU A 173 2.55 12.62 -5.26
C LEU A 173 3.35 13.92 -5.45
N SER A 174 2.71 15.07 -5.24
CA SER A 174 3.39 16.37 -5.29
C SER A 174 4.40 16.57 -4.14
N LYS A 175 4.23 15.87 -3.02
CA LYS A 175 5.07 15.99 -1.81
C LYS A 175 6.03 14.82 -1.64
N THR A 176 5.56 13.62 -1.94
CA THR A 176 6.31 12.37 -1.86
C THR A 176 7.35 12.31 -2.96
N LYS A 177 8.62 12.18 -2.56
CA LYS A 177 9.76 12.09 -3.48
C LYS A 177 9.89 10.70 -4.09
N MET A 178 9.68 9.67 -3.28
CA MET A 178 9.67 8.27 -3.68
C MET A 178 8.71 7.48 -2.78
N SER A 179 7.80 6.73 -3.40
CA SER A 179 6.84 5.87 -2.70
C SER A 179 7.41 4.46 -2.51
N TYR A 180 6.88 3.71 -1.54
CA TYR A 180 7.34 2.34 -1.27
C TYR A 180 6.76 1.34 -2.28
N TYR A 181 7.62 0.51 -2.89
CA TYR A 181 7.24 -0.57 -3.80
C TYR A 181 8.10 -1.82 -3.56
N VAL A 182 7.52 -3.01 -3.78
CA VAL A 182 8.24 -4.29 -3.79
C VAL A 182 8.49 -4.82 -5.20
N ASP A 183 7.65 -4.44 -6.17
CA ASP A 183 7.78 -4.87 -7.57
C ASP A 183 7.25 -3.77 -8.52
N VAL A 184 8.17 -3.19 -9.30
CA VAL A 184 7.88 -2.08 -10.21
C VAL A 184 7.17 -2.55 -11.48
N GLU A 185 7.45 -3.75 -11.97
CA GLU A 185 6.77 -4.28 -13.16
C GLU A 185 5.30 -4.53 -12.84
N LYS A 186 5.03 -5.22 -11.72
CA LYS A 186 3.67 -5.51 -11.28
C LYS A 186 2.88 -4.24 -10.97
N LEU A 187 3.51 -3.23 -10.37
CA LEU A 187 2.84 -1.96 -10.17
C LEU A 187 2.44 -1.30 -11.49
N MET A 188 3.32 -1.30 -12.49
CA MET A 188 3.00 -0.75 -13.81
C MET A 188 1.89 -1.54 -14.50
N ASP A 189 1.89 -2.87 -14.36
CA ASP A 189 0.80 -3.74 -14.83
C ASP A 189 -0.54 -3.41 -14.15
N SER A 190 -0.53 -3.20 -12.82
CA SER A 190 -1.70 -2.79 -12.04
C SER A 190 -2.26 -1.44 -12.51
N ILE A 191 -1.41 -0.43 -12.73
CA ILE A 191 -1.85 0.87 -13.26
C ILE A 191 -2.41 0.73 -14.69
N ASN A 192 -1.84 -0.17 -15.50
CA ASN A 192 -2.33 -0.48 -16.85
C ASN A 192 -3.67 -1.23 -16.84
N LEU A 193 -3.88 -2.13 -15.88
CA LEU A 193 -5.16 -2.79 -15.64
C LEU A 193 -6.22 -1.77 -15.28
N LEU A 194 -5.93 -0.89 -14.31
CA LEU A 194 -6.85 0.17 -13.88
C LEU A 194 -7.29 1.08 -15.03
N SER A 195 -6.42 1.34 -16.01
CA SER A 195 -6.78 2.16 -17.18
C SER A 195 -7.79 1.48 -18.13
N LYS A 196 -8.07 0.19 -17.94
CA LYS A 196 -8.98 -0.62 -18.76
C LYS A 196 -10.28 -0.99 -18.04
N LEU A 197 -10.32 -0.85 -16.72
CA LEU A 197 -11.51 -1.16 -15.92
C LEU A 197 -12.48 0.02 -15.89
N GLU A 198 -13.75 -0.28 -15.67
CA GLU A 198 -14.80 0.73 -15.55
C GLU A 198 -15.05 1.07 -14.07
N TYR A 199 -14.85 2.33 -13.74
CA TYR A 199 -15.21 2.93 -12.46
C TYR A 199 -15.28 4.45 -12.63
N GLU A 200 -16.08 5.10 -11.79
CA GLU A 200 -16.34 6.54 -11.84
C GLU A 200 -15.27 7.33 -11.07
N LEU A 201 -14.83 6.83 -9.92
CA LEU A 201 -13.86 7.52 -9.07
C LEU A 201 -12.86 6.56 -8.41
N ILE A 202 -11.65 7.08 -8.15
CA ILE A 202 -10.62 6.40 -7.36
C ILE A 202 -10.55 7.04 -5.98
N LEU A 203 -10.60 6.23 -4.93
CA LEU A 203 -10.23 6.58 -3.57
C LEU A 203 -8.91 5.89 -3.20
N PRO A 204 -7.78 6.61 -3.26
CA PRO A 204 -6.52 6.18 -2.64
C PRO A 204 -6.63 6.07 -1.13
N SER A 205 -5.79 5.23 -0.54
CA SER A 205 -5.64 5.17 0.92
C SER A 205 -5.06 6.45 1.49
N HIS A 206 -4.29 7.24 0.72
CA HIS A 206 -3.75 8.50 1.20
C HIS A 206 -4.20 9.66 0.33
N GLY A 207 -4.77 10.69 0.96
CA GLY A 207 -5.15 11.94 0.30
C GLY A 207 -6.58 11.97 -0.22
N LYS A 208 -6.84 12.78 -1.25
CA LYS A 208 -8.20 12.98 -1.78
C LYS A 208 -8.55 11.93 -2.85
N HIS A 209 -9.85 11.61 -2.94
CA HIS A 209 -10.37 10.89 -4.09
C HIS A 209 -10.24 11.72 -5.37
N SER A 210 -10.26 11.05 -6.52
CA SER A 210 -10.19 11.66 -7.84
C SER A 210 -11.30 11.12 -8.74
N GLU A 211 -11.91 12.01 -9.51
CA GLU A 211 -12.76 11.68 -10.67
C GLU A 211 -11.96 11.77 -11.98
N LYS A 212 -10.77 12.41 -11.93
CA LYS A 212 -9.81 12.54 -13.04
C LYS A 212 -8.89 11.33 -13.06
N ASN A 213 -9.48 10.17 -13.30
CA ASN A 213 -8.83 8.87 -13.08
C ASN A 213 -7.63 8.68 -14.02
N LYS A 214 -7.76 9.04 -15.30
CA LYS A 214 -6.70 8.87 -16.30
C LYS A 214 -5.48 9.73 -16.00
N GLU A 215 -5.71 10.98 -15.61
CA GLU A 215 -4.65 11.92 -15.23
C GLU A 215 -3.91 11.43 -13.99
N LEU A 216 -4.65 10.96 -12.97
CA LEU A 216 -4.05 10.43 -11.75
C LEU A 216 -3.17 9.20 -12.01
N LEU A 217 -3.66 8.25 -12.81
CA LEU A 217 -2.89 7.06 -13.18
C LEU A 217 -1.65 7.43 -13.98
N ASN A 218 -1.75 8.37 -14.91
CA ASN A 218 -0.59 8.86 -15.67
C ASN A 218 0.45 9.52 -14.76
N TYR A 219 0.01 10.32 -13.78
CA TYR A 219 0.95 10.96 -12.86
C TYR A 219 1.70 9.94 -11.98
N ASN A 220 1.03 8.87 -11.55
CA ASN A 220 1.68 7.74 -10.87
C ASN A 220 2.75 7.06 -11.77
N ARG A 221 2.42 6.79 -13.06
CA ARG A 221 3.40 6.23 -14.01
C ARG A 221 4.61 7.14 -14.21
N GLU A 222 4.39 8.44 -14.35
CA GLU A 222 5.46 9.41 -14.58
C GLU A 222 6.43 9.47 -13.40
N LYS A 223 5.93 9.34 -12.17
CA LYS A 223 6.75 9.28 -10.95
C LYS A 223 7.61 8.03 -10.91
N ILE A 224 7.08 6.87 -11.27
CA ILE A 224 7.85 5.62 -11.40
C ILE A 224 8.93 5.78 -12.48
N ALA A 225 8.57 6.33 -13.64
CA ALA A 225 9.48 6.55 -14.74
C ALA A 225 10.61 7.55 -14.40
N LEU A 226 10.33 8.55 -13.55
CA LEU A 226 11.33 9.50 -13.07
C LEU A 226 12.43 8.81 -12.26
N ILE A 227 12.07 7.94 -11.33
CA ILE A 227 13.04 7.18 -10.53
C ILE A 227 13.85 6.23 -11.41
N ASN A 228 13.21 5.55 -12.36
CA ASN A 228 13.89 4.69 -13.32
C ASN A 228 14.94 5.46 -14.15
N ARG A 229 14.59 6.63 -14.68
CA ARG A 229 15.53 7.49 -15.42
C ARG A 229 16.70 7.93 -14.55
N LEU A 230 16.43 8.35 -13.31
CA LEU A 230 17.46 8.77 -12.38
C LEU A 230 18.47 7.65 -12.09
N ILE A 231 18.01 6.42 -11.85
CA ILE A 231 18.90 5.28 -11.62
C ILE A 231 19.74 4.98 -12.87
N ILE A 232 19.14 5.00 -14.07
CA ILE A 232 19.87 4.81 -15.33
C ILE A 232 20.94 5.90 -15.49
N ASP A 233 20.60 7.15 -15.24
CA ASP A 233 21.51 8.28 -15.41
C ASP A 233 22.70 8.20 -14.45
N ILE A 234 22.47 7.88 -13.18
CA ILE A 234 23.55 7.70 -12.18
C ILE A 234 24.45 6.51 -12.52
N THR A 235 23.87 5.43 -13.09
CA THR A 235 24.61 4.20 -13.41
C THR A 235 25.29 4.23 -14.78
N LYS A 236 25.27 5.35 -15.53
CA LYS A 236 26.12 5.51 -16.74
C LYS A 236 27.59 5.28 -16.41
N GLU A 237 28.02 5.80 -15.27
CA GLU A 237 29.27 5.42 -14.64
C GLU A 237 29.02 4.25 -13.69
N GLU A 238 29.95 3.30 -13.68
CA GLU A 238 29.85 2.16 -12.78
C GLU A 238 29.92 2.62 -11.32
N ILE A 239 28.97 2.18 -10.50
CA ILE A 239 28.81 2.64 -9.11
C ILE A 239 28.45 1.47 -8.19
N ASN A 240 28.94 1.48 -6.95
CA ASN A 240 28.56 0.47 -5.96
C ASN A 240 27.20 0.78 -5.33
N GLU A 241 26.57 -0.23 -4.72
CA GLU A 241 25.21 -0.13 -4.18
C GLU A 241 24.99 1.02 -3.18
N GLU A 242 25.90 1.18 -2.21
CA GLU A 242 25.75 2.19 -1.15
C GLU A 242 25.82 3.61 -1.73
N ASP A 243 26.79 3.85 -2.62
CA ASP A 243 26.93 5.15 -3.29
C ASP A 243 25.76 5.44 -4.24
N LEU A 244 25.23 4.42 -4.94
CA LEU A 244 24.04 4.58 -5.78
C LEU A 244 22.84 5.04 -4.95
N PHE A 245 22.56 4.36 -3.84
CA PHE A 245 21.45 4.75 -2.97
C PHE A 245 21.63 6.15 -2.41
N SER A 246 22.83 6.49 -1.92
CA SER A 246 23.12 7.83 -1.41
C SER A 246 22.89 8.89 -2.49
N LYS A 247 23.38 8.67 -3.72
CA LYS A 247 23.17 9.62 -4.82
C LYS A 247 21.70 9.77 -5.18
N VAL A 248 20.95 8.67 -5.26
CA VAL A 248 19.50 8.75 -5.54
C VAL A 248 18.78 9.57 -4.46
N PHE A 249 19.08 9.34 -3.18
CA PHE A 249 18.48 10.13 -2.10
C PHE A 249 18.86 11.62 -2.17
N THR A 250 20.12 11.93 -2.47
CA THR A 250 20.57 13.32 -2.64
C THR A 250 19.88 14.02 -3.81
N GLU A 251 19.81 13.39 -4.99
CA GLU A 251 19.18 13.95 -6.19
C GLU A 251 17.66 14.16 -6.02
N LEU A 252 17.02 13.36 -5.17
CA LEU A 252 15.59 13.50 -4.82
C LEU A 252 15.34 14.49 -3.67
N ASP A 253 16.38 15.11 -3.11
CA ASP A 253 16.31 15.96 -1.92
C ASP A 253 15.67 15.23 -0.72
N MET A 254 16.03 13.95 -0.55
CA MET A 254 15.56 13.10 0.54
C MET A 254 16.58 13.09 1.68
N ASN A 255 16.11 13.36 2.90
CA ASN A 255 16.92 13.30 4.11
C ASN A 255 16.52 12.06 4.92
N ILE A 256 17.16 10.93 4.65
CA ILE A 256 16.92 9.66 5.35
C ILE A 256 17.57 9.73 6.74
N ARG A 257 16.75 9.73 7.80
CA ARG A 257 17.24 9.96 9.18
C ARG A 257 17.08 8.75 10.09
N THR A 258 16.26 7.79 9.68
CA THR A 258 15.94 6.62 10.51
C THR A 258 16.30 5.32 9.81
N THR A 259 16.59 4.30 10.61
CA THR A 259 16.80 2.93 10.10
C THR A 259 15.58 2.42 9.34
N THR A 260 14.36 2.79 9.78
CA THR A 260 13.12 2.36 9.11
C THR A 260 12.99 2.96 7.71
N GLU A 261 13.16 4.27 7.59
CA GLU A 261 13.15 4.93 6.27
C GLU A 261 14.20 4.33 5.36
N PHE A 262 15.43 4.11 5.85
CA PHE A 262 16.50 3.56 5.03
C PHE A 262 16.15 2.17 4.46
N PHE A 263 15.67 1.23 5.28
CA PHE A 263 15.36 -0.12 4.78
C PHE A 263 14.12 -0.17 3.88
N LEU A 264 13.12 0.69 4.12
CA LEU A 264 11.97 0.83 3.22
C LEU A 264 12.40 1.38 1.86
N MET A 265 13.19 2.46 1.86
CA MET A 265 13.68 3.07 0.63
C MET A 265 14.69 2.18 -0.10
N ARG A 266 15.53 1.44 0.62
CA ARG A 266 16.40 0.40 0.05
C ARG A 266 15.56 -0.65 -0.69
N SER A 267 14.53 -1.20 -0.06
CA SER A 267 13.65 -2.20 -0.69
C SER A 267 13.04 -1.67 -1.98
N THR A 268 12.62 -0.40 -1.97
CA THR A 268 12.07 0.29 -3.14
C THR A 268 13.10 0.44 -4.26
N LEU A 269 14.31 0.90 -3.94
CA LEU A 269 15.39 1.01 -4.94
C LEU A 269 15.77 -0.36 -5.52
N MET A 270 15.75 -1.41 -4.70
CA MET A 270 15.96 -2.78 -5.17
C MET A 270 14.86 -3.25 -6.14
N ALA A 271 13.60 -2.87 -5.91
CA ALA A 271 12.51 -3.16 -6.84
C ALA A 271 12.72 -2.46 -8.20
N HIS A 272 13.13 -1.18 -8.18
CA HIS A 272 13.48 -0.46 -9.41
C HIS A 272 14.70 -1.07 -10.14
N ILE A 273 15.74 -1.43 -9.40
CA ILE A 273 16.95 -2.06 -9.95
C ILE A 273 16.63 -3.41 -10.57
N SER A 274 15.80 -4.23 -9.92
CA SER A 274 15.36 -5.53 -10.47
C SER A 274 14.62 -5.33 -11.79
N TYR A 275 13.64 -4.43 -11.81
CA TYR A 275 12.92 -4.06 -13.03
C TYR A 275 13.85 -3.60 -14.16
N LEU A 276 14.78 -2.69 -13.87
CA LEU A 276 15.71 -2.17 -14.88
C LEU A 276 16.69 -3.24 -15.38
N SER A 277 17.14 -4.13 -14.49
CA SER A 277 18.00 -5.26 -14.82
C SER A 277 17.28 -6.22 -15.77
N ASP A 278 16.05 -6.62 -15.44
CA ASP A 278 15.24 -7.53 -16.25
C ASP A 278 14.87 -6.94 -17.62
N LYS A 279 14.76 -5.61 -17.71
CA LYS A 279 14.61 -4.88 -18.98
C LYS A 279 15.93 -4.60 -19.71
N ASN A 280 17.04 -5.18 -19.27
CA ASN A 280 18.38 -5.01 -19.84
C ASN A 280 18.81 -3.53 -19.94
N LYS A 281 18.38 -2.68 -19.00
CA LYS A 281 18.76 -1.26 -18.93
C LYS A 281 19.95 -1.01 -18.03
N ILE A 282 20.16 -1.88 -17.04
CA ILE A 282 21.34 -1.89 -16.18
C ILE A 282 21.86 -3.32 -16.03
N LYS A 283 23.13 -3.47 -15.68
CA LYS A 283 23.77 -4.74 -15.29
C LYS A 283 24.13 -4.70 -13.82
N ILE A 284 23.93 -5.83 -13.15
CA ILE A 284 24.41 -6.08 -11.79
C ILE A 284 25.75 -6.83 -11.90
N ILE A 285 26.80 -6.28 -11.28
CA ILE A 285 28.16 -6.78 -11.38
C ILE A 285 28.68 -7.06 -9.97
N VAL A 286 29.13 -8.28 -9.72
CA VAL A 286 29.80 -8.63 -8.47
C VAL A 286 31.31 -8.61 -8.68
N LYS A 287 32.01 -7.72 -7.97
CA LYS A 287 33.48 -7.68 -7.96
C LYS A 287 34.01 -7.14 -6.64
N ASN A 288 35.18 -7.61 -6.21
CA ASN A 288 35.81 -7.20 -4.95
C ASN A 288 34.86 -7.29 -3.74
N ASN A 289 34.04 -8.36 -3.69
CA ASN A 289 33.03 -8.60 -2.64
C ASN A 289 31.98 -7.48 -2.49
N ARG A 290 31.68 -6.76 -3.59
CA ARG A 290 30.69 -5.68 -3.63
C ARG A 290 29.81 -5.82 -4.86
N ILE A 291 28.59 -5.29 -4.75
CA ILE A 291 27.66 -5.15 -5.86
C ILE A 291 27.87 -3.79 -6.52
N TYR A 292 27.99 -3.79 -7.84
CA TYR A 292 28.07 -2.63 -8.70
C TYR A 292 26.94 -2.66 -9.73
N TYR A 293 26.55 -1.46 -10.16
CA TYR A 293 25.53 -1.24 -11.17
C TYR A 293 26.10 -0.42 -12.32
N LYS A 294 25.77 -0.79 -13.56
CA LYS A 294 26.17 -0.05 -14.76
C LYS A 294 25.07 -0.10 -15.83
N ALA A 295 24.72 1.03 -16.43
CA ALA A 295 23.78 1.12 -17.55
C ALA A 295 24.31 0.34 -18.78
N VAL A 296 23.38 -0.20 -19.57
CA VAL A 296 23.66 -0.97 -20.81
C VAL A 296 23.51 -0.11 -22.04
#